data_AF-A0A4U1YXK8-F1
#
_entry.id   AF-A0A4U1YXK8-F1
#
_cell.length_a   1.000
_cell.length_b   1.000
_cell.length_c   1.000
_cell.angle_alpha   90.00
_cell.angle_beta   90.00
_cell.angle_gamma   90.00
#
_symmetry.space_group_name_H-M   'P 1'
#
loop_
_entity.id
_entity.type
_entity.pdbx_description
1 polymer ?
#
loop_
_entity_poly.entity_id
_entity_poly.type
_entity_poly.pdbx_seq_one_letter_code
_entity_poly.pdbx_strand_id
1 'polypeptide(L)'
;MRPSISISMVLATTVVGFQSYANSIDTTDARSLSDSSSAQKQSLALQISERYSDLELSLKAQISQKSLSTPIDKLNSSQPYSAFSNKMQKADLGYRKMKGINNFSDSVLEIRMADEAMIEAWKNGENPLFAFEPSGDDSNWQYIEAYDVYGQVHQLDVYQMPNVPVFVVDSNGAEELKAGLMAMQAEMNKLGTATQINSGSKNTGDNEDSKGSKNSKFQKQTFMDKAKRSMAMSEPEPLNTTQLTKIHLAVDQEPWISGKAEIYAIVTGVDSSRVEPQIDLVEMPYLDYDKQTYYPNQTVIFWPRYRWGAADMILMEHDDGTDYKELAKLLVEAAEEILKMIPDPEVQGYAIIPQITGKIIDVIPDGVLVNDDDFVDVFYTLMQNTSYVDHPGAGGNAVASFAPVIISPTE
;
A
#
# COMPACT_ATOMS: atom_id res chain seq x y z
N MET A 1 -33.30 25.89 67.72
CA MET A 1 -33.85 26.27 66.40
C MET A 1 -32.76 26.94 65.59
N ARG A 2 -32.39 26.30 64.46
CA ARG A 2 -31.75 26.77 63.21
C ARG A 2 -30.73 25.71 62.76
N PRO A 3 -30.90 25.12 61.57
CA PRO A 3 -30.07 24.02 61.09
C PRO A 3 -28.80 24.56 60.42
N SER A 4 -27.67 23.89 60.68
CA SER A 4 -26.42 24.07 59.94
C SER A 4 -26.46 23.21 58.68
N ILE A 5 -26.59 23.86 57.53
CA ILE A 5 -26.57 23.24 56.20
C ILE A 5 -25.13 22.85 55.86
N SER A 6 -24.94 21.57 55.54
CA SER A 6 -23.69 21.04 54.99
C SER A 6 -23.56 21.48 53.53
N ILE A 7 -22.47 22.17 53.19
CA ILE A 7 -22.10 22.45 51.79
C ILE A 7 -21.29 21.26 51.31
N SER A 8 -21.97 20.27 50.72
CA SER A 8 -21.35 19.25 49.89
C SER A 8 -21.13 19.86 48.50
N MET A 9 -19.89 20.15 48.18
CA MET A 9 -19.46 20.60 46.86
C MET A 9 -19.41 19.39 45.93
N VAL A 10 -20.49 19.13 45.20
CA VAL A 10 -20.51 18.15 44.12
C VAL A 10 -19.83 18.78 42.91
N LEU A 11 -18.59 18.40 42.63
CA LEU A 11 -17.96 18.61 41.33
C LEU A 11 -18.73 17.76 40.31
N ALA A 12 -19.61 18.38 39.54
CA ALA A 12 -20.13 17.78 38.33
C ALA A 12 -19.04 17.87 37.24
N THR A 13 -18.19 16.85 37.14
CA THR A 13 -17.41 16.60 35.94
C THR A 13 -18.38 16.21 34.83
N THR A 14 -18.73 17.16 33.98
CA THR A 14 -19.37 16.87 32.70
C THR A 14 -18.35 16.13 31.84
N VAL A 15 -18.41 14.80 31.88
CA VAL A 15 -17.83 13.98 30.82
C VAL A 15 -18.65 14.29 29.57
N VAL A 16 -18.12 15.14 28.71
CA VAL A 16 -18.61 15.27 27.34
C VAL A 16 -18.24 13.95 26.67
N GLY A 17 -19.17 12.99 26.71
CA GLY A 17 -19.06 11.79 25.91
C GLY A 17 -19.12 12.23 24.45
N PHE A 18 -17.99 12.16 23.76
CA PHE A 18 -17.99 12.11 22.31
C PHE A 18 -18.80 10.87 21.92
N GLN A 19 -20.04 11.07 21.49
CA GLN A 19 -20.72 10.06 20.70
C GLN A 19 -19.99 10.00 19.36
N SER A 20 -19.22 8.94 19.16
CA SER A 20 -18.59 8.61 17.89
C SER A 20 -19.68 8.36 16.84
N TYR A 21 -20.06 9.41 16.13
CA TYR A 21 -20.67 9.28 14.81
C TYR A 21 -19.54 9.09 13.79
N ALA A 22 -18.79 7.99 13.93
CA ALA A 22 -18.08 7.44 12.79
C ALA A 22 -19.14 6.67 12.02
N ASN A 23 -19.49 7.14 10.82
CA ASN A 23 -20.03 6.22 9.83
C ASN A 23 -18.88 5.25 9.55
N SER A 24 -18.86 4.11 10.24
CA SER A 24 -18.04 2.98 9.83
C SER A 24 -18.36 2.73 8.35
N ILE A 25 -17.32 2.51 7.55
CA ILE A 25 -17.44 2.03 6.18
C ILE A 25 -18.55 0.98 6.13
N ASP A 26 -19.34 0.98 5.05
CA ASP A 26 -20.18 -0.17 4.76
C ASP A 26 -19.22 -1.33 4.47
N THR A 27 -18.80 -2.05 5.53
CA THR A 27 -17.87 -3.21 5.49
C THR A 27 -18.32 -4.29 4.49
N THR A 28 -19.55 -4.16 3.98
CA THR A 28 -20.10 -4.89 2.84
C THR A 28 -19.31 -4.63 1.54
N ASP A 29 -18.85 -3.40 1.28
CA ASP A 29 -18.20 -3.02 0.02
C ASP A 29 -16.76 -3.58 -0.09
N ALA A 30 -15.93 -3.44 0.95
CA ALA A 30 -14.55 -3.95 0.95
C ALA A 30 -14.48 -5.49 0.90
N ARG A 31 -15.30 -6.17 1.72
CA ARG A 31 -15.50 -7.62 1.62
C ARG A 31 -16.00 -8.06 0.25
N SER A 32 -16.92 -7.31 -0.35
CA SER A 32 -17.38 -7.63 -1.70
C SER A 32 -16.27 -7.48 -2.75
N LEU A 33 -15.29 -6.60 -2.51
CA LEU A 33 -14.14 -6.40 -3.38
C LEU A 33 -13.15 -7.55 -3.25
N SER A 34 -12.77 -7.93 -2.03
CA SER A 34 -11.92 -9.10 -1.74
C SER A 34 -12.56 -10.39 -2.30
N ASP A 35 -13.86 -10.61 -2.07
CA ASP A 35 -14.60 -11.74 -2.64
C ASP A 35 -14.60 -11.73 -4.18
N SER A 36 -14.77 -10.56 -4.79
CA SER A 36 -14.73 -10.41 -6.25
C SER A 36 -13.33 -10.62 -6.83
N SER A 37 -12.29 -10.16 -6.12
CA SER A 37 -10.87 -10.39 -6.43
C SER A 37 -10.56 -11.87 -6.44
N SER A 38 -10.80 -12.54 -5.31
CA SER A 38 -10.52 -13.96 -5.17
C SER A 38 -11.33 -14.81 -6.15
N ALA A 39 -12.63 -14.52 -6.35
CA ALA A 39 -13.45 -15.23 -7.35
C ALA A 39 -12.91 -15.05 -8.78
N GLN A 40 -12.36 -13.88 -9.11
CA GLN A 40 -11.72 -13.65 -10.39
C GLN A 40 -10.41 -14.45 -10.51
N LYS A 41 -9.54 -14.41 -9.49
CA LYS A 41 -8.29 -15.19 -9.44
C LYS A 41 -8.56 -16.69 -9.56
N GLN A 42 -9.55 -17.21 -8.83
CA GLN A 42 -10.04 -18.59 -8.93
C GLN A 42 -10.45 -18.97 -10.35
N SER A 43 -11.31 -18.14 -10.98
CA SER A 43 -11.77 -18.41 -12.34
C SER A 43 -10.62 -18.42 -13.35
N LEU A 44 -9.60 -17.58 -13.15
CA LEU A 44 -8.42 -17.54 -13.99
C LEU A 44 -7.53 -18.77 -13.76
N ALA A 45 -7.30 -19.17 -12.52
CA ALA A 45 -6.54 -20.38 -12.16
C ALA A 45 -7.12 -21.63 -12.86
N LEU A 46 -8.44 -21.83 -12.76
CA LEU A 46 -9.11 -22.95 -13.45
C LEU A 46 -8.99 -22.88 -14.98
N GLN A 47 -9.18 -21.70 -15.58
CA GLN A 47 -9.09 -21.56 -17.03
C GLN A 47 -7.69 -21.75 -17.57
N ILE A 48 -6.67 -21.31 -16.82
CA ILE A 48 -5.27 -21.50 -17.18
C ILE A 48 -4.92 -22.98 -17.02
N SER A 49 -5.39 -23.65 -15.97
CA SER A 49 -5.12 -25.07 -15.74
C SER A 49 -5.67 -25.96 -16.86
N GLU A 50 -6.93 -25.73 -17.26
CA GLU A 50 -7.58 -26.45 -18.37
C GLU A 50 -6.91 -26.23 -19.74
N ARG A 51 -6.10 -25.18 -19.87
CA ARG A 51 -5.36 -24.81 -21.09
C ARG A 51 -3.87 -25.03 -20.99
N TYR A 52 -3.39 -25.63 -19.89
CA TYR A 52 -1.96 -25.73 -19.61
C TYR A 52 -1.16 -26.37 -20.75
N SER A 53 -1.68 -27.41 -21.41
CA SER A 53 -1.01 -28.06 -22.54
C SER A 53 -0.70 -27.11 -23.71
N ASP A 54 -1.55 -26.09 -23.93
CA ASP A 54 -1.33 -25.07 -24.97
C ASP A 54 -0.32 -24.01 -24.51
N LEU A 55 -0.21 -23.79 -23.19
CA LEU A 55 0.52 -22.69 -22.57
C LEU A 55 1.92 -23.09 -22.09
N GLU A 56 2.17 -24.37 -21.84
CA GLU A 56 3.37 -24.90 -21.18
C GLU A 56 4.67 -24.37 -21.81
N LEU A 57 4.79 -24.42 -23.14
CA LEU A 57 5.99 -23.95 -23.84
C LEU A 57 6.24 -22.45 -23.63
N SER A 58 5.17 -21.66 -23.65
CA SER A 58 5.24 -20.21 -23.44
C SER A 58 5.57 -19.88 -21.98
N LEU A 59 5.00 -20.61 -21.03
CA LEU A 59 5.33 -20.50 -19.61
C LEU A 59 6.78 -20.87 -19.34
N LYS A 60 7.28 -21.99 -19.87
CA LYS A 60 8.67 -22.45 -19.68
C LYS A 60 9.71 -21.47 -20.24
N ALA A 61 9.32 -20.71 -21.27
CA ALA A 61 10.15 -19.66 -21.85
C ALA A 61 10.18 -18.37 -21.02
N GLN A 62 9.07 -18.04 -20.33
CA GLN A 62 8.93 -16.78 -19.57
C GLN A 62 9.35 -16.93 -18.11
N ILE A 63 9.11 -18.09 -17.50
CA ILE A 63 9.36 -18.34 -16.07
C ILE A 63 10.69 -19.07 -15.88
N SER A 64 11.51 -18.58 -14.95
CA SER A 64 12.83 -19.10 -14.61
C SER A 64 13.19 -18.79 -13.16
N GLN A 65 14.30 -19.35 -12.67
CA GLN A 65 14.85 -19.03 -11.34
C GLN A 65 15.09 -17.52 -11.10
N LYS A 66 15.28 -16.73 -12.17
CA LYS A 66 15.49 -15.28 -12.07
C LYS A 66 14.21 -14.44 -12.28
N SER A 67 13.13 -15.07 -12.72
CA SER A 67 11.85 -14.43 -13.03
C SER A 67 10.76 -15.45 -12.79
N LEU A 68 10.23 -15.46 -11.57
CA LEU A 68 9.27 -16.49 -11.13
C LEU A 68 7.86 -16.23 -11.64
N SER A 69 7.57 -15.05 -12.19
CA SER A 69 6.25 -14.69 -12.67
C SER A 69 6.22 -14.19 -14.12
N THR A 70 5.02 -14.14 -14.68
CA THR A 70 4.72 -13.52 -15.96
C THR A 70 3.29 -12.97 -15.99
N PRO A 71 3.04 -11.82 -16.63
CA PRO A 71 1.69 -11.27 -16.78
C PRO A 71 0.72 -12.23 -17.48
N ILE A 72 -0.54 -12.29 -17.00
CA ILE A 72 -1.54 -13.22 -17.56
C ILE A 72 -1.92 -12.88 -19.01
N ASP A 73 -1.80 -11.60 -19.38
CA ASP A 73 -2.14 -11.09 -20.71
C ASP A 73 -1.11 -11.49 -21.79
N LYS A 74 0.04 -12.03 -21.37
CA LYS A 74 1.16 -12.50 -22.21
C LYS A 74 1.33 -14.02 -22.20
N LEU A 75 0.46 -14.78 -21.53
CA LEU A 75 0.59 -16.24 -21.39
C LEU A 75 0.63 -16.96 -22.73
N ASN A 76 -0.21 -16.56 -23.69
CA ASN A 76 -0.22 -17.15 -25.02
C ASN A 76 0.45 -16.22 -26.05
N SER A 77 1.75 -15.97 -25.84
CA SER A 77 2.58 -15.12 -26.71
C SER A 77 2.62 -15.59 -28.17
N SER A 78 2.40 -16.88 -28.43
CA SER A 78 2.32 -17.45 -29.78
C SER A 78 1.02 -17.13 -30.52
N GLN A 79 -0.07 -16.87 -29.79
CA GLN A 79 -1.38 -16.51 -30.34
C GLN A 79 -1.97 -15.31 -29.59
N PRO A 80 -1.37 -14.11 -29.71
CA PRO A 80 -1.74 -12.94 -28.90
C PRO A 80 -3.17 -12.43 -29.17
N TYR A 81 -3.79 -12.82 -30.28
CA TYR A 81 -5.16 -12.44 -30.65
C TYR A 81 -6.19 -13.55 -30.48
N SER A 82 -5.84 -14.65 -29.80
CA SER A 82 -6.76 -15.75 -29.53
C SER A 82 -7.93 -15.33 -28.63
N ALA A 83 -9.03 -16.09 -28.62
CA ALA A 83 -10.13 -15.86 -27.69
C ALA A 83 -9.67 -15.92 -26.22
N PHE A 84 -8.70 -16.78 -25.92
CA PHE A 84 -8.08 -16.90 -24.60
C PHE A 84 -7.29 -15.64 -24.22
N SER A 85 -6.38 -15.17 -25.09
CA SER A 85 -5.57 -13.98 -24.84
C SER A 85 -6.44 -12.72 -24.64
N ASN A 86 -7.48 -12.56 -25.46
CA ASN A 86 -8.47 -11.49 -25.28
C ASN A 86 -9.22 -11.59 -23.94
N LYS A 87 -9.46 -12.81 -23.44
CA LYS A 87 -10.10 -13.03 -22.13
C LYS A 87 -9.16 -12.64 -20.99
N MET A 88 -7.88 -12.98 -21.06
CA MET A 88 -6.87 -12.59 -20.06
C MET A 88 -6.70 -11.07 -20.00
N GLN A 89 -6.59 -10.40 -21.16
CA GLN A 89 -6.52 -8.93 -21.23
C GLN A 89 -7.76 -8.25 -20.63
N LYS A 90 -8.96 -8.80 -20.88
CA LYS A 90 -10.20 -8.28 -20.30
C LYS A 90 -10.29 -8.52 -18.80
N ALA A 91 -9.80 -9.66 -18.33
CA ALA A 91 -9.75 -9.98 -16.91
C ALA A 91 -8.81 -9.00 -16.19
N ASP A 92 -7.58 -8.82 -16.66
CA ASP A 92 -6.64 -7.84 -16.13
C ASP A 92 -7.23 -6.42 -16.11
N LEU A 93 -7.85 -5.97 -17.19
CA LEU A 93 -8.52 -4.67 -17.23
C LEU A 93 -9.70 -4.58 -16.24
N GLY A 94 -10.46 -5.67 -16.08
CA GLY A 94 -11.55 -5.77 -15.11
C GLY A 94 -11.04 -5.60 -13.68
N TYR A 95 -9.98 -6.33 -13.34
CA TYR A 95 -9.32 -6.29 -12.04
C TYR A 95 -8.79 -4.90 -11.72
N ARG A 96 -8.05 -4.27 -12.65
CA ARG A 96 -7.55 -2.90 -12.44
C ARG A 96 -8.66 -1.85 -12.31
N LYS A 97 -9.82 -2.05 -12.94
CA LYS A 97 -10.98 -1.15 -12.78
C LYS A 97 -11.61 -1.32 -11.40
N MET A 98 -11.74 -2.56 -10.96
CA MET A 98 -12.24 -2.93 -9.63
C MET A 98 -11.38 -2.29 -8.53
N LYS A 99 -10.06 -2.31 -8.68
CA LYS A 99 -9.08 -1.66 -7.79
C LYS A 99 -8.91 -0.14 -7.97
N GLY A 100 -9.60 0.46 -8.94
CA GLY A 100 -9.44 1.89 -9.26
C GLY A 100 -8.12 2.30 -9.93
N ILE A 101 -7.23 1.36 -10.25
CA ILE A 101 -5.86 1.60 -10.76
C ILE A 101 -5.70 1.54 -12.29
N ASN A 102 -6.78 1.35 -13.05
CA ASN A 102 -6.75 1.11 -14.50
C ASN A 102 -6.11 2.22 -15.37
N ASN A 103 -5.88 3.41 -14.82
CA ASN A 103 -5.22 4.53 -15.50
C ASN A 103 -3.72 4.63 -15.14
N PHE A 104 -3.23 3.80 -14.21
CA PHE A 104 -1.92 3.92 -13.59
C PHE A 104 -1.03 2.69 -13.83
N SER A 105 -1.60 1.57 -14.25
CA SER A 105 -0.85 0.42 -14.76
C SER A 105 -1.52 -0.20 -16.00
N ASP A 106 -0.69 -0.73 -16.89
CA ASP A 106 -1.11 -1.40 -18.12
C ASP A 106 -1.52 -2.86 -17.86
N SER A 107 -0.90 -3.52 -16.87
CA SER A 107 -1.21 -4.88 -16.43
C SER A 107 -0.67 -5.12 -15.02
N VAL A 108 -1.47 -5.81 -14.20
CA VAL A 108 -1.11 -6.19 -12.83
C VAL A 108 -1.33 -7.66 -12.57
N LEU A 109 -2.26 -8.34 -13.25
CA LEU A 109 -2.48 -9.76 -12.99
C LEU A 109 -1.34 -10.60 -13.59
N GLU A 110 -0.84 -11.54 -12.80
CA GLU A 110 0.23 -12.45 -13.17
C GLU A 110 -0.08 -13.91 -12.81
N ILE A 111 0.75 -14.79 -13.36
CA ILE A 111 0.93 -16.13 -12.83
C ILE A 111 2.37 -16.21 -12.31
N ARG A 112 2.53 -16.67 -11.07
CA ARG A 112 3.84 -16.84 -10.44
C ARG A 112 4.07 -18.27 -10.00
N MET A 113 5.30 -18.75 -10.09
CA MET A 113 5.69 -19.96 -9.38
C MET A 113 5.71 -19.67 -7.87
N ALA A 114 5.13 -20.55 -7.06
CA ALA A 114 5.03 -20.39 -5.61
C ALA A 114 6.42 -20.28 -4.95
N ASP A 115 7.38 -21.09 -5.42
CA ASP A 115 8.76 -21.10 -4.92
C ASP A 115 9.79 -21.37 -6.03
N GLU A 116 10.97 -20.75 -5.95
CA GLU A 116 12.06 -20.97 -6.90
C GLU A 116 12.50 -22.44 -7.00
N ALA A 117 12.47 -23.18 -5.89
CA ALA A 117 12.86 -24.58 -5.82
C ALA A 117 11.97 -25.49 -6.68
N MET A 118 10.74 -25.06 -6.99
CA MET A 118 9.79 -25.81 -7.82
C MET A 118 10.12 -25.75 -9.32
N ILE A 119 10.94 -24.78 -9.75
CA ILE A 119 11.21 -24.51 -11.17
C ILE A 119 11.87 -25.70 -11.85
N GLU A 120 12.82 -26.38 -11.19
CA GLU A 120 13.56 -27.48 -11.79
C GLU A 120 12.66 -28.70 -12.04
N ALA A 121 11.92 -29.13 -11.01
CA ALA A 121 10.95 -30.20 -11.07
C ALA A 121 9.92 -29.97 -12.19
N TRP A 122 9.34 -28.77 -12.23
CA TRP A 122 8.38 -28.37 -13.25
C TRP A 122 8.98 -28.39 -14.68
N LYS A 123 10.17 -27.84 -14.87
CA LYS A 123 10.83 -27.85 -16.18
C LYS A 123 11.15 -29.26 -16.66
N ASN A 124 11.40 -30.18 -15.75
CA ASN A 124 11.64 -31.60 -16.01
C ASN A 124 10.37 -32.42 -16.28
N GLY A 125 9.19 -31.80 -16.22
CA GLY A 125 7.92 -32.41 -16.65
C GLY A 125 7.00 -32.84 -15.51
N GLU A 126 7.29 -32.45 -14.27
CA GLU A 126 6.29 -32.55 -13.21
C GLU A 126 5.12 -31.61 -13.48
N ASN A 127 3.90 -32.16 -13.38
CA ASN A 127 2.69 -31.39 -13.61
C ASN A 127 2.48 -30.38 -12.48
N PRO A 128 2.25 -29.10 -12.78
CA PRO A 128 1.95 -28.11 -11.76
C PRO A 128 0.50 -28.17 -11.31
N LEU A 129 0.25 -27.63 -10.12
CA LEU A 129 -1.06 -27.18 -9.67
C LEU A 129 -1.23 -25.68 -9.92
N PHE A 130 -2.47 -25.20 -9.99
CA PHE A 130 -2.84 -23.79 -10.20
C PHE A 130 -3.70 -23.32 -9.04
N ALA A 131 -3.09 -22.59 -8.12
CA ALA A 131 -3.71 -22.02 -6.94
C ALA A 131 -4.05 -20.54 -7.12
N PHE A 132 -4.78 -20.00 -6.16
CA PHE A 132 -5.12 -18.59 -6.03
C PHE A 132 -5.28 -18.28 -4.55
N GLU A 133 -5.13 -17.01 -4.19
CA GLU A 133 -5.37 -16.55 -2.84
C GLU A 133 -6.89 -16.54 -2.51
N PRO A 134 -7.33 -17.23 -1.45
CA PRO A 134 -8.72 -17.17 -1.01
C PRO A 134 -9.10 -15.77 -0.52
N SER A 135 -10.38 -15.40 -0.58
CA SER A 135 -10.85 -14.21 0.13
C SER A 135 -10.96 -14.49 1.62
N GLY A 136 -11.06 -13.43 2.42
CA GLY A 136 -11.18 -13.56 3.86
C GLY A 136 -9.83 -13.51 4.58
N ASP A 137 -9.89 -13.46 5.90
CA ASP A 137 -8.73 -13.49 6.79
C ASP A 137 -8.01 -14.85 6.72
N ASP A 138 -6.72 -14.80 6.43
CA ASP A 138 -5.84 -15.94 6.19
C ASP A 138 -5.74 -16.89 7.41
N SER A 139 -5.89 -16.35 8.61
CA SER A 139 -5.92 -17.11 9.86
C SER A 139 -7.15 -18.02 9.97
N ASN A 140 -8.18 -17.75 9.16
CA ASN A 140 -9.38 -18.57 9.06
C ASN A 140 -9.36 -19.54 7.87
N TRP A 141 -8.35 -19.48 7.00
CA TRP A 141 -8.24 -20.40 5.88
C TRP A 141 -7.96 -21.82 6.40
N GLN A 142 -8.77 -22.77 5.93
CA GLN A 142 -8.57 -24.19 6.27
C GLN A 142 -7.63 -24.90 5.30
N TYR A 143 -7.64 -24.45 4.04
CA TYR A 143 -6.85 -24.98 2.95
C TYR A 143 -6.82 -23.95 1.82
N ILE A 144 -5.83 -24.08 0.95
CA ILE A 144 -5.77 -23.39 -0.33
C ILE A 144 -6.33 -24.30 -1.41
N GLU A 145 -7.29 -23.82 -2.18
CA GLU A 145 -7.79 -24.54 -3.35
C GLU A 145 -6.80 -24.41 -4.52
N ALA A 146 -6.50 -25.53 -5.18
CA ALA A 146 -5.67 -25.56 -6.37
C ALA A 146 -6.23 -26.51 -7.42
N TYR A 147 -6.01 -26.23 -8.69
CA TYR A 147 -6.44 -27.07 -9.81
C TYR A 147 -5.26 -27.81 -10.42
N ASP A 148 -5.40 -29.09 -10.73
CA ASP A 148 -4.44 -29.77 -11.60
C ASP A 148 -4.63 -29.38 -13.08
N VAL A 149 -3.75 -29.90 -13.94
CA VAL A 149 -3.76 -29.68 -15.39
C VAL A 149 -5.02 -30.20 -16.11
N TYR A 150 -5.93 -30.86 -15.39
CA TYR A 150 -7.23 -31.32 -15.88
C TYR A 150 -8.41 -30.56 -15.25
N GLY A 151 -8.14 -29.52 -14.45
CA GLY A 151 -9.15 -28.73 -13.76
C GLY A 151 -9.73 -29.43 -12.51
N GLN A 152 -9.14 -30.52 -12.03
CA GLN A 152 -9.60 -31.18 -10.81
C GLN A 152 -9.08 -30.44 -9.58
N VAL A 153 -9.92 -30.30 -8.57
CA VAL A 153 -9.61 -29.60 -7.32
C VAL A 153 -8.73 -30.44 -6.40
N HIS A 154 -7.70 -29.79 -5.86
CA HIS A 154 -6.82 -30.26 -4.79
C HIS A 154 -6.85 -29.24 -3.65
N GLN A 155 -6.56 -29.70 -2.44
CA GLN A 155 -6.48 -28.86 -1.24
C GLN A 155 -5.04 -28.87 -0.74
N LEU A 156 -4.44 -27.69 -0.63
CA LEU A 156 -3.09 -27.48 -0.14
C LEU A 156 -3.14 -26.91 1.28
N ASP A 157 -2.08 -27.16 2.06
CA ASP A 157 -1.94 -26.60 3.39
C ASP A 157 -1.62 -25.10 3.31
N VAL A 158 -2.22 -24.31 4.21
CA VAL A 158 -2.07 -22.84 4.22
C VAL A 158 -0.66 -22.41 4.64
N TYR A 159 -0.04 -23.14 5.57
CA TYR A 159 1.23 -22.74 6.21
C TYR A 159 2.41 -23.61 5.79
N GLN A 160 2.16 -24.72 5.09
CA GLN A 160 3.20 -25.61 4.58
C GLN A 160 3.33 -25.48 3.07
N MET A 161 4.51 -25.05 2.62
CA MET A 161 4.85 -25.02 1.20
C MET A 161 4.66 -26.41 0.56
N PRO A 162 3.92 -26.53 -0.55
CA PRO A 162 3.74 -27.80 -1.26
C PRO A 162 5.06 -28.38 -1.78
N ASN A 163 5.16 -29.71 -1.84
CA ASN A 163 6.31 -30.41 -2.45
C ASN A 163 6.13 -30.69 -3.94
N VAL A 164 5.14 -30.07 -4.58
CA VAL A 164 4.86 -30.16 -6.02
C VAL A 164 4.90 -28.76 -6.61
N PRO A 165 5.17 -28.59 -7.91
CA PRO A 165 5.12 -27.27 -8.51
C PRO A 165 3.72 -26.66 -8.41
N VAL A 166 3.65 -25.42 -7.94
CA VAL A 166 2.40 -24.67 -7.85
C VAL A 166 2.58 -23.33 -8.55
N PHE A 167 1.72 -23.08 -9.52
CA PHE A 167 1.48 -21.74 -10.04
C PHE A 167 0.39 -21.06 -9.22
N VAL A 168 0.65 -19.85 -8.76
CA VAL A 168 -0.33 -18.99 -8.11
C VAL A 168 -0.78 -17.95 -9.14
N VAL A 169 -2.09 -17.82 -9.35
CA VAL A 169 -2.67 -16.73 -10.13
C VAL A 169 -3.02 -15.60 -9.17
N ASP A 170 -2.40 -14.46 -9.40
CA ASP A 170 -2.35 -13.37 -8.44
C ASP A 170 -2.19 -12.02 -9.13
N SER A 171 -2.07 -10.94 -8.37
CA SER A 171 -1.53 -9.68 -8.86
C SER A 171 -0.02 -9.58 -8.61
N ASN A 172 0.64 -8.77 -9.42
CA ASN A 172 1.99 -8.32 -9.17
C ASN A 172 1.90 -7.22 -8.12
N GLY A 173 2.02 -7.62 -6.84
CA GLY A 173 1.77 -6.72 -5.72
C GLY A 173 2.59 -5.43 -5.79
N ALA A 174 3.89 -5.50 -6.10
CA ALA A 174 4.72 -4.30 -6.28
C ALA A 174 4.19 -3.32 -7.36
N GLU A 175 3.71 -3.81 -8.51
CA GLU A 175 3.12 -2.96 -9.55
C GLU A 175 1.71 -2.49 -9.17
N GLU A 176 0.92 -3.32 -8.47
CA GLU A 176 -0.38 -2.96 -7.93
C GLU A 176 -0.26 -1.83 -6.90
N LEU A 177 0.58 -1.99 -5.87
CA LEU A 177 0.84 -0.99 -4.85
C LEU A 177 1.27 0.34 -5.49
N LYS A 178 2.25 0.31 -6.38
CA LYS A 178 2.71 1.51 -7.07
C LYS A 178 1.59 2.20 -7.83
N ALA A 179 0.75 1.46 -8.56
CA ALA A 179 -0.40 2.02 -9.26
C ALA A 179 -1.48 2.54 -8.29
N GLY A 180 -1.64 1.89 -7.15
CA GLY A 180 -2.50 2.26 -6.04
C GLY A 180 -2.10 3.58 -5.40
N LEU A 181 -0.82 3.74 -5.04
CA LEU A 181 -0.28 5.00 -4.52
C LEU A 181 -0.47 6.16 -5.51
N MET A 182 -0.29 5.91 -6.83
CA MET A 182 -0.57 6.91 -7.86
C MET A 182 -2.06 7.27 -7.95
N ALA A 183 -2.95 6.29 -7.80
CA ALA A 183 -4.39 6.52 -7.76
C ALA A 183 -4.78 7.34 -6.53
N MET A 184 -4.22 7.00 -5.36
CA MET A 184 -4.41 7.76 -4.13
C MET A 184 -3.95 9.21 -4.28
N GLN A 185 -2.71 9.42 -4.74
CA GLN A 185 -2.17 10.75 -4.98
C GLN A 185 -3.06 11.56 -5.93
N ALA A 186 -3.54 10.95 -7.02
CA ALA A 186 -4.40 11.63 -7.98
C ALA A 186 -5.73 12.06 -7.36
N GLU A 187 -6.37 11.20 -6.55
CA GLU A 187 -7.64 11.51 -5.90
C GLU A 187 -7.45 12.54 -4.77
N MET A 188 -6.41 12.41 -3.93
CA MET A 188 -6.10 13.40 -2.89
C MET A 188 -5.84 14.80 -3.49
N ASN A 189 -5.08 14.88 -4.59
CA ASN A 189 -4.84 16.14 -5.29
C ASN A 189 -6.14 16.74 -5.86
N LYS A 190 -7.05 15.90 -6.33
CA LYS A 190 -8.38 16.32 -6.81
C LYS A 190 -9.27 16.83 -5.68
N LEU A 191 -9.10 16.31 -4.46
CA LEU A 191 -9.77 16.78 -3.24
C LEU A 191 -9.12 18.04 -2.65
N GLY A 192 -8.00 18.51 -3.21
CA GLY A 192 -7.31 19.72 -2.77
C GLY A 192 -6.11 19.48 -1.84
N THR A 193 -5.84 18.24 -1.46
CA THR A 193 -4.66 17.88 -0.65
C THR A 193 -3.46 17.63 -1.55
N ALA A 194 -2.52 18.58 -1.61
CA ALA A 194 -1.30 18.44 -2.40
C ALA A 194 -0.42 17.31 -1.85
N THR A 195 -0.45 16.14 -2.48
CA THR A 195 0.19 14.89 -1.99
C THR A 195 1.41 14.51 -2.82
N GLN A 196 2.51 14.13 -2.16
CA GLN A 196 3.72 13.56 -2.79
C GLN A 196 3.83 12.06 -2.54
N ILE A 197 4.48 11.34 -3.46
CA ILE A 197 4.89 9.94 -3.28
C ILE A 197 6.41 9.90 -3.22
N ASN A 198 6.94 9.38 -2.12
CA ASN A 198 8.37 9.23 -1.88
C ASN A 198 8.76 7.77 -2.14
N SER A 199 9.14 7.44 -3.36
CA SER A 199 9.61 6.10 -3.70
C SER A 199 11.10 5.95 -3.40
N GLY A 200 11.49 4.83 -2.78
CA GLY A 200 12.90 4.47 -2.60
C GLY A 200 13.53 4.26 -3.98
N SER A 201 14.45 5.14 -4.38
CA SER A 201 15.16 4.98 -5.65
C SER A 201 16.00 3.70 -5.60
N LYS A 202 15.57 2.65 -6.30
CA LYS A 202 16.51 1.64 -6.81
C LYS A 202 17.48 2.41 -7.71
N ASN A 203 18.69 2.65 -7.22
CA ASN A 203 19.85 2.94 -8.06
C ASN A 203 20.17 1.70 -8.91
N THR A 204 19.29 1.36 -9.85
CA THR A 204 19.65 0.57 -11.02
C THR A 204 20.10 1.57 -12.08
N GLY A 205 21.40 1.57 -12.36
CA GLY A 205 21.94 2.31 -13.49
C GLY A 205 21.30 1.77 -14.77
N ASP A 206 20.39 2.55 -15.34
CA ASP A 206 19.74 2.23 -16.60
C ASP A 206 20.77 2.32 -17.73
N ASN A 207 21.18 1.16 -18.22
CA ASN A 207 21.60 1.03 -19.60
C ASN A 207 20.39 1.35 -20.49
N GLU A 208 20.63 2.24 -21.45
CA GLU A 208 19.74 2.56 -22.56
C GLU A 208 19.28 1.27 -23.26
N ASP A 209 17.99 0.94 -23.15
CA ASP A 209 17.17 0.52 -24.28
C ASP A 209 15.75 0.17 -23.82
N SER A 210 14.85 1.15 -23.87
CA SER A 210 13.41 0.91 -24.04
C SER A 210 12.73 2.13 -24.62
N LYS A 211 12.74 2.19 -25.95
CA LYS A 211 11.78 2.98 -26.72
C LYS A 211 10.40 2.36 -26.55
N GLY A 212 9.50 3.07 -25.87
CA GLY A 212 8.07 2.88 -26.06
C GLY A 212 7.22 2.85 -24.81
N SER A 213 7.08 3.97 -24.11
CA SER A 213 5.80 4.31 -23.49
C SER A 213 5.64 5.82 -23.47
N LYS A 214 4.85 6.34 -24.41
CA LYS A 214 4.45 7.74 -24.47
C LYS A 214 3.22 7.89 -23.57
N ASN A 215 3.40 7.98 -22.25
CA ASN A 215 2.36 8.52 -21.36
C ASN A 215 2.86 9.08 -20.02
N SER A 216 4.16 9.36 -19.84
CA SER A 216 4.67 10.12 -18.69
C SER A 216 4.68 11.65 -18.91
N LYS A 217 3.58 12.21 -19.46
CA LYS A 217 3.44 13.66 -19.66
C LYS A 217 2.75 14.40 -18.50
N PHE A 218 2.50 13.74 -17.36
CA PHE A 218 1.78 14.34 -16.24
C PHE A 218 2.64 14.84 -15.06
N GLN A 219 3.97 14.74 -15.10
CA GLN A 219 4.84 15.22 -14.00
C GLN A 219 5.78 16.38 -14.35
N LYS A 220 5.67 16.97 -15.54
CA LYS A 220 6.50 18.13 -15.93
C LYS A 220 5.76 19.46 -15.97
N GLN A 221 4.46 19.50 -15.67
CA GLN A 221 3.62 20.69 -15.89
C GLN A 221 3.16 21.45 -14.63
N THR A 222 3.40 20.97 -13.41
CA THR A 222 2.97 21.68 -12.19
C THR A 222 4.01 22.64 -11.59
N PHE A 223 5.25 22.63 -12.07
CA PHE A 223 6.31 23.55 -11.59
C PHE A 223 6.51 24.82 -12.44
N MET A 224 5.77 25.01 -13.54
CA MET A 224 6.01 26.14 -14.47
C MET A 224 4.83 27.12 -14.66
N ASP A 225 3.59 26.78 -14.28
CA ASP A 225 2.42 27.61 -14.62
C ASP A 225 1.96 28.61 -13.54
N LYS A 226 2.70 28.74 -12.43
CA LYS A 226 2.58 29.89 -11.50
C LYS A 226 3.81 30.82 -11.49
N ALA A 227 4.72 30.69 -12.46
CA ALA A 227 5.92 31.53 -12.58
C ALA A 227 5.74 32.77 -13.48
N LYS A 228 4.59 33.47 -13.36
CA LYS A 228 4.41 34.82 -13.92
C LYS A 228 3.75 35.76 -12.92
N ARG A 229 4.41 36.00 -11.78
CA ARG A 229 4.40 37.28 -11.06
C ARG A 229 5.54 37.31 -10.02
N SER A 230 6.21 38.46 -9.96
CA SER A 230 7.36 38.86 -9.12
C SER A 230 8.67 38.09 -9.25
N MET A 231 9.62 38.72 -9.95
CA MET A 231 11.05 38.43 -9.85
C MET A 231 11.58 38.94 -8.50
N ALA A 232 11.77 38.02 -7.57
CA ALA A 232 12.85 38.01 -6.59
C ALA A 232 13.25 36.53 -6.50
N MET A 233 14.32 36.14 -7.20
CA MET A 233 14.87 34.78 -7.07
C MET A 233 15.49 34.70 -5.68
N SER A 234 14.73 34.18 -4.71
CA SER A 234 15.32 33.63 -3.49
C SER A 234 16.31 32.55 -3.90
N GLU A 235 17.52 32.57 -3.35
CA GLU A 235 18.44 31.44 -3.48
C GLU A 235 17.69 30.17 -3.05
N PRO A 236 17.87 29.04 -3.76
CA PRO A 236 17.23 27.80 -3.35
C PRO A 236 17.66 27.48 -1.92
N GLU A 237 16.71 27.34 -1.00
CA GLU A 237 17.02 27.05 0.40
C GLU A 237 17.38 25.57 0.57
N PRO A 238 18.29 25.23 1.52
CA PRO A 238 18.56 23.84 1.87
C PRO A 238 17.29 23.10 2.32
N LEU A 239 17.10 21.90 1.79
CA LEU A 239 15.92 21.08 2.06
C LEU A 239 16.17 20.21 3.30
N ASN A 240 15.44 20.51 4.37
CA ASN A 240 15.47 19.71 5.59
C ASN A 240 14.62 18.45 5.42
N THR A 241 15.18 17.28 5.70
CA THR A 241 14.49 16.00 5.57
C THR A 241 14.75 15.06 6.75
N THR A 242 13.92 14.03 6.86
CA THR A 242 14.19 12.85 7.68
C THR A 242 14.36 11.64 6.77
N GLN A 243 15.45 10.90 6.96
CA GLN A 243 15.69 9.63 6.29
C GLN A 243 15.40 8.44 7.21
N LEU A 244 14.70 7.44 6.67
CA LEU A 244 14.65 6.11 7.24
C LEU A 244 15.95 5.38 6.88
N THR A 245 16.74 5.06 7.90
CA THR A 245 18.08 4.46 7.73
C THR A 245 18.10 2.97 8.04
N LYS A 246 17.17 2.50 8.87
CA LYS A 246 17.01 1.12 9.28
C LYS A 246 15.55 0.84 9.58
N ILE A 247 15.04 -0.33 9.21
CA ILE A 247 13.71 -0.79 9.61
C ILE A 247 13.67 -2.33 9.70
N HIS A 248 12.84 -2.82 10.62
CA HIS A 248 12.59 -4.23 10.87
C HIS A 248 11.12 -4.41 11.25
N LEU A 249 10.46 -5.43 10.70
CA LEU A 249 9.11 -5.87 11.06
C LEU A 249 9.21 -7.23 11.76
N ALA A 250 8.46 -7.42 12.85
CA ALA A 250 8.45 -8.67 13.59
C ALA A 250 7.59 -9.74 12.92
N VAL A 251 6.47 -9.32 12.33
CA VAL A 251 5.48 -10.14 11.63
C VAL A 251 4.97 -9.37 10.42
N ASP A 252 4.92 -10.03 9.26
CA ASP A 252 4.32 -9.59 7.99
C ASP A 252 2.97 -10.27 7.71
N GLN A 253 2.59 -11.26 8.53
CA GLN A 253 1.28 -11.91 8.52
C GLN A 253 0.91 -12.67 7.23
N GLU A 254 1.86 -12.93 6.33
CA GLU A 254 1.57 -13.59 5.06
C GLU A 254 1.85 -15.12 5.04
N PRO A 255 0.92 -15.95 4.53
CA PRO A 255 1.21 -17.33 4.15
C PRO A 255 2.01 -17.39 2.85
N TRP A 256 2.53 -18.58 2.51
CA TRP A 256 3.36 -18.76 1.31
C TRP A 256 2.67 -18.35 -0.01
N ILE A 257 1.34 -18.31 -0.02
CA ILE A 257 0.55 -18.00 -1.20
C ILE A 257 0.38 -16.50 -1.45
N SER A 258 0.58 -15.62 -0.47
CA SER A 258 0.44 -14.16 -0.65
C SER A 258 1.70 -13.56 -1.26
N GLY A 259 2.87 -14.11 -0.94
CA GLY A 259 4.11 -13.87 -1.68
C GLY A 259 5.08 -12.97 -0.94
N LYS A 260 5.17 -11.70 -1.35
CA LYS A 260 6.05 -10.71 -0.71
C LYS A 260 5.15 -9.63 -0.15
N ALA A 261 5.46 -9.16 1.04
CA ALA A 261 4.74 -8.04 1.62
C ALA A 261 4.91 -6.75 0.80
N GLU A 262 3.83 -6.00 0.65
CA GLU A 262 3.81 -4.72 -0.04
C GLU A 262 3.58 -3.55 0.91
N ILE A 263 4.65 -3.15 1.59
CA ILE A 263 4.58 -2.08 2.59
C ILE A 263 4.66 -0.68 1.97
N TYR A 264 3.83 0.23 2.47
CA TYR A 264 3.94 1.67 2.25
C TYR A 264 3.71 2.44 3.56
N ALA A 265 4.00 3.74 3.54
CA ALA A 265 3.73 4.61 4.67
C ALA A 265 2.88 5.82 4.29
N ILE A 266 2.07 6.28 5.24
CA ILE A 266 1.31 7.52 5.18
C ILE A 266 1.90 8.47 6.21
N VAL A 267 2.44 9.61 5.75
CA VAL A 267 3.02 10.64 6.62
C VAL A 267 2.02 11.77 6.76
N THR A 268 1.53 11.97 7.98
CA THR A 268 0.44 12.90 8.30
C THR A 268 0.93 14.07 9.14
N GLY A 269 0.32 15.23 8.92
CA GLY A 269 0.56 16.42 9.72
C GLY A 269 -0.31 17.58 9.26
N VAL A 270 0.15 18.79 9.54
CA VAL A 270 -0.54 20.02 9.15
C VAL A 270 0.28 20.75 8.11
N ASP A 271 -0.36 21.23 7.03
CA ASP A 271 0.33 21.99 6.00
C ASP A 271 0.94 23.28 6.56
N SER A 272 2.02 23.72 5.93
CA SER A 272 2.73 24.97 6.22
C SER A 272 1.82 26.21 6.32
N SER A 273 0.73 26.28 5.56
CA SER A 273 -0.27 27.36 5.59
C SER A 273 -1.19 27.33 6.81
N ARG A 274 -1.22 26.21 7.55
CA ARG A 274 -2.02 25.96 8.78
C ARG A 274 -3.52 25.78 8.59
N VAL A 275 -4.01 25.70 7.35
CA VAL A 275 -5.47 25.62 7.09
C VAL A 275 -5.89 24.22 6.64
N GLU A 276 -4.94 23.42 6.17
CA GLU A 276 -5.20 22.16 5.48
C GLU A 276 -4.37 21.02 6.09
N PRO A 277 -4.87 19.78 6.06
CA PRO A 277 -4.07 18.63 6.45
C PRO A 277 -2.97 18.40 5.40
N GLN A 278 -1.83 17.87 5.84
CA GLN A 278 -0.78 17.42 4.93
C GLN A 278 -0.66 15.90 5.02
N ILE A 279 -0.80 15.23 3.87
CA ILE A 279 -0.66 13.79 3.72
C ILE A 279 0.33 13.55 2.59
N ASP A 280 1.40 12.80 2.86
CA ASP A 280 2.33 12.29 1.84
C ASP A 280 2.43 10.77 1.96
N LEU A 281 2.74 10.12 0.84
CA LEU A 281 2.86 8.68 0.72
C LEU A 281 4.32 8.29 0.56
N VAL A 282 4.71 7.14 1.09
CA VAL A 282 6.07 6.59 0.97
C VAL A 282 5.96 5.15 0.48
N GLU A 283 6.46 4.86 -0.71
CA GLU A 283 6.54 3.49 -1.22
C GLU A 283 7.77 2.81 -0.60
N MET A 284 7.62 1.62 -0.03
CA MET A 284 8.71 0.89 0.63
C MET A 284 8.96 -0.48 -0.02
N PRO A 285 9.37 -0.52 -1.31
CA PRO A 285 9.40 -1.73 -2.15
C PRO A 285 10.57 -2.68 -1.83
N TYR A 286 11.13 -2.55 -0.63
CA TYR A 286 12.21 -3.37 -0.11
C TYR A 286 11.79 -4.14 1.14
N LEU A 287 10.65 -3.82 1.75
CA LEU A 287 10.15 -4.50 2.96
C LEU A 287 9.39 -5.78 2.63
N ASP A 288 10.04 -6.67 1.88
CA ASP A 288 9.40 -7.87 1.31
C ASP A 288 9.09 -8.97 2.35
N TYR A 289 9.79 -9.00 3.50
CA TYR A 289 9.74 -10.10 4.46
C TYR A 289 9.88 -9.65 5.92
N ASP A 290 9.14 -10.30 6.82
CA ASP A 290 9.31 -10.19 8.26
C ASP A 290 10.66 -10.73 8.74
N LYS A 291 11.00 -10.36 9.98
CA LYS A 291 12.21 -10.78 10.69
C LYS A 291 13.53 -10.42 9.97
N GLN A 292 13.47 -9.74 8.84
CA GLN A 292 14.59 -9.17 8.12
C GLN A 292 14.79 -7.71 8.53
N THR A 293 16.05 -7.28 8.56
CA THR A 293 16.39 -5.86 8.80
C THR A 293 16.86 -5.25 7.50
N TYR A 294 16.27 -4.12 7.13
CA TYR A 294 16.57 -3.38 5.92
C TYR A 294 17.25 -2.04 6.24
N TYR A 295 18.08 -1.55 5.32
CA TYR A 295 18.85 -0.32 5.46
C TYR A 295 18.68 0.60 4.24
N PRO A 296 17.50 1.20 4.06
CA PRO A 296 17.12 1.82 2.78
C PRO A 296 17.77 3.18 2.53
N ASN A 297 18.11 3.95 3.57
CA ASN A 297 18.53 5.36 3.47
C ASN A 297 17.56 6.20 2.61
N GLN A 298 16.26 5.92 2.74
CA GLN A 298 15.20 6.57 1.99
C GLN A 298 14.77 7.84 2.72
N THR A 299 14.60 8.95 1.99
CA THR A 299 13.94 10.14 2.55
C THR A 299 12.45 9.88 2.68
N VAL A 300 11.93 9.99 3.90
CA VAL A 300 10.51 9.70 4.20
C VAL A 300 9.72 10.95 4.57
N ILE A 301 10.37 12.03 5.06
CA ILE A 301 9.71 13.30 5.39
C ILE A 301 10.45 14.47 4.74
N PHE A 302 9.71 15.36 4.08
CA PHE A 302 10.18 16.64 3.55
C PHE A 302 9.63 17.80 4.39
N TRP A 303 10.43 18.29 5.34
CA TRP A 303 9.95 19.22 6.38
C TRP A 303 9.34 20.54 5.89
N PRO A 304 9.69 21.14 4.73
CA PRO A 304 9.01 22.35 4.26
C PRO A 304 7.50 22.19 4.01
N ARG A 305 7.01 20.95 3.90
CA ARG A 305 5.58 20.63 3.71
C ARG A 305 4.82 20.56 5.03
N TYR A 306 5.52 20.33 6.14
CA TYR A 306 4.91 20.09 7.44
C TYR A 306 5.14 21.25 8.39
N ARG A 307 4.05 21.73 8.98
CA ARG A 307 4.11 22.73 10.04
C ARG A 307 4.72 22.14 11.32
N TRP A 308 5.31 23.01 12.13
CA TRP A 308 5.92 22.73 13.44
C TRP A 308 7.15 21.80 13.46
N GLY A 309 7.59 21.29 12.30
CA GLY A 309 8.66 20.31 12.28
C GLY A 309 8.29 19.03 13.03
N ALA A 310 7.01 18.64 12.96
CA ALA A 310 6.49 17.40 13.53
C ALA A 310 5.53 16.73 12.53
N ALA A 311 5.57 15.41 12.46
CA ALA A 311 4.68 14.59 11.64
C ALA A 311 4.56 13.19 12.25
N ASP A 312 3.45 12.50 11.98
CA ASP A 312 3.32 11.08 12.29
C ASP A 312 3.55 10.26 11.01
N MET A 313 3.95 9.01 11.16
CA MET A 313 4.12 8.07 10.05
C MET A 313 3.42 6.77 10.38
N ILE A 314 2.40 6.42 9.59
CA ILE A 314 1.65 5.17 9.65
C ILE A 314 2.28 4.21 8.65
N LEU A 315 2.56 2.98 9.05
CA LEU A 315 2.94 1.88 8.14
C LEU A 315 1.69 1.08 7.80
N MET A 316 1.53 0.79 6.52
CA MET A 316 0.42 0.04 5.94
C MET A 316 0.98 -1.07 5.08
N GLU A 317 0.31 -2.20 5.07
CA GLU A 317 0.49 -3.28 4.11
C GLU A 317 -0.58 -3.18 3.03
N HIS A 318 -0.26 -3.53 1.79
CA HIS A 318 -1.23 -3.57 0.70
C HIS A 318 -2.01 -4.89 0.71
N ASP A 319 -3.29 -4.81 0.37
CA ASP A 319 -4.16 -5.98 0.24
C ASP A 319 -5.05 -5.98 -1.03
N ASP A 320 -5.44 -7.19 -1.39
CA ASP A 320 -6.49 -7.61 -2.30
C ASP A 320 -7.87 -6.94 -2.09
N GLY A 321 -8.20 -6.44 -0.91
CA GLY A 321 -9.45 -5.72 -0.61
C GLY A 321 -9.49 -4.24 -0.99
N THR A 322 -8.35 -3.63 -1.34
CA THR A 322 -8.23 -2.16 -1.35
C THR A 322 -8.74 -1.46 -2.61
N ASP A 323 -9.71 -0.53 -2.46
CA ASP A 323 -9.98 0.53 -3.45
C ASP A 323 -9.22 1.82 -3.08
N TYR A 324 -8.10 2.03 -3.75
CA TYR A 324 -7.21 3.16 -3.50
C TYR A 324 -7.87 4.54 -3.66
N LYS A 325 -8.90 4.69 -4.50
CA LYS A 325 -9.57 5.99 -4.63
C LYS A 325 -10.49 6.25 -3.45
N GLU A 326 -11.20 5.24 -2.98
CA GLU A 326 -12.04 5.37 -1.79
C GLU A 326 -11.18 5.55 -0.53
N LEU A 327 -10.09 4.80 -0.39
CA LEU A 327 -9.12 5.00 0.69
C LEU A 327 -8.60 6.44 0.73
N ALA A 328 -8.17 6.99 -0.41
CA ALA A 328 -7.72 8.38 -0.49
C ALA A 328 -8.77 9.41 -0.05
N LYS A 329 -10.04 9.20 -0.41
CA LYS A 329 -11.13 10.09 0.04
C LYS A 329 -11.30 10.02 1.55
N LEU A 330 -11.31 8.82 2.11
CA LEU A 330 -11.46 8.60 3.55
C LEU A 330 -10.34 9.27 4.33
N LEU A 331 -9.09 9.11 3.89
CA LEU A 331 -7.92 9.74 4.52
C LEU A 331 -8.03 11.27 4.55
N VAL A 332 -8.47 11.88 3.44
CA VAL A 332 -8.66 13.34 3.36
C VAL A 332 -9.83 13.80 4.22
N GLU A 333 -10.98 13.11 4.14
CA GLU A 333 -12.18 13.44 4.93
C GLU A 333 -11.90 13.35 6.45
N ALA A 334 -11.25 12.28 6.89
CA ALA A 334 -10.84 12.08 8.28
C ALA A 334 -9.93 13.22 8.78
N ALA A 335 -8.93 13.60 7.97
CA ALA A 335 -8.01 14.67 8.34
C ALA A 335 -8.70 16.05 8.37
N GLU A 336 -9.60 16.33 7.42
CA GLU A 336 -10.39 17.56 7.39
C GLU A 336 -11.37 17.68 8.58
N GLU A 337 -12.00 16.58 8.99
CA GLU A 337 -12.92 16.58 10.13
C GLU A 337 -12.23 17.07 11.40
N ILE A 338 -11.02 16.57 11.68
CA ILE A 338 -10.26 16.96 12.87
C ILE A 338 -9.90 18.44 12.83
N LEU A 339 -9.50 18.97 11.67
CA LEU A 339 -9.18 20.40 11.54
C LEU A 339 -10.43 21.30 11.70
N LYS A 340 -11.60 20.88 11.23
CA LYS A 340 -12.87 21.64 11.37
C LYS A 340 -13.38 21.71 12.81
N MET A 341 -13.01 20.76 13.67
CA MET A 341 -13.43 20.75 15.08
C MET A 341 -12.68 21.76 15.96
N ILE A 342 -11.78 22.56 15.38
CA ILE A 342 -10.89 23.46 16.13
C ILE A 342 -11.36 24.91 16.02
N PRO A 343 -11.70 25.57 17.14
CA PRO A 343 -12.16 26.96 17.15
C PRO A 343 -11.06 27.98 16.79
N ASP A 344 -9.79 27.65 17.03
CA ASP A 344 -8.62 28.49 16.74
C ASP A 344 -7.35 27.63 16.48
N PRO A 345 -6.87 27.55 15.23
CA PRO A 345 -5.64 26.83 14.85
C PRO A 345 -4.35 27.36 15.49
N GLU A 346 -4.38 28.56 16.09
CA GLU A 346 -3.21 29.12 16.78
C GLU A 346 -3.02 28.58 18.20
N VAL A 347 -4.08 28.04 18.81
CA VAL A 347 -4.09 27.62 20.24
C VAL A 347 -3.81 26.13 20.42
N GLN A 348 -4.06 25.30 19.40
CA GLN A 348 -3.75 23.87 19.42
C GLN A 348 -2.49 23.59 18.58
N GLY A 349 -1.32 23.60 19.24
CA GLY A 349 -0.02 23.27 18.61
C GLY A 349 0.06 21.84 18.05
N TYR A 350 1.28 21.29 17.92
CA TYR A 350 1.53 19.96 17.33
C TYR A 350 0.71 18.78 17.92
N ALA A 351 0.03 18.97 19.06
CA ALA A 351 -0.91 18.02 19.66
C ALA A 351 -2.13 17.65 18.80
N ILE A 352 -2.38 18.37 17.70
CA ILE A 352 -3.39 17.99 16.70
C ILE A 352 -2.93 16.82 15.82
N ILE A 353 -1.63 16.68 15.57
CA ILE A 353 -1.09 15.69 14.63
C ILE A 353 -1.51 14.27 15.05
N PRO A 354 -1.36 13.86 16.33
CA PRO A 354 -1.85 12.55 16.79
C PRO A 354 -3.37 12.37 16.70
N GLN A 355 -4.16 13.44 16.70
CA GLN A 355 -5.63 13.36 16.55
C GLN A 355 -6.02 13.10 15.09
N ILE A 356 -5.34 13.76 14.14
CA ILE A 356 -5.49 13.47 12.70
C ILE A 356 -5.13 12.01 12.45
N THR A 357 -3.98 11.58 12.96
CA THR A 357 -3.50 10.19 12.81
C THR A 357 -4.45 9.19 13.46
N GLY A 358 -4.91 9.43 14.68
CA GLY A 358 -5.87 8.55 15.35
C GLY A 358 -7.17 8.43 14.56
N LYS A 359 -7.71 9.55 14.04
CA LYS A 359 -8.92 9.52 13.21
C LYS A 359 -8.69 8.84 11.86
N ILE A 360 -7.50 8.98 11.27
CA ILE A 360 -7.12 8.25 10.07
C ILE A 360 -7.11 6.75 10.35
N ILE A 361 -6.48 6.32 11.45
CA ILE A 361 -6.48 4.91 11.88
C ILE A 361 -7.91 4.41 12.13
N ASP A 362 -8.79 5.23 12.70
CA ASP A 362 -10.20 4.86 12.93
C ASP A 362 -11.03 4.73 11.63
N VAL A 363 -10.62 5.37 10.53
CA VAL A 363 -11.32 5.27 9.22
C VAL A 363 -10.63 4.33 8.25
N ILE A 364 -9.36 3.99 8.49
CA ILE A 364 -8.79 2.77 7.95
C ILE A 364 -9.67 1.65 8.54
N PRO A 365 -10.24 0.76 7.71
CA PRO A 365 -11.11 -0.30 8.19
C PRO A 365 -10.52 -0.98 9.42
N ASP A 366 -11.26 -1.02 10.53
CA ASP A 366 -10.84 -1.76 11.73
C ASP A 366 -10.42 -3.17 11.28
N GLY A 367 -9.18 -3.54 11.58
CA GLY A 367 -8.60 -4.89 11.46
C GLY A 367 -9.29 -5.94 12.35
N VAL A 368 -10.61 -5.98 12.33
CA VAL A 368 -11.45 -7.06 12.84
C VAL A 368 -12.13 -7.79 11.67
N LEU A 369 -12.09 -7.27 10.43
CA LEU A 369 -12.74 -7.91 9.31
C LEU A 369 -11.92 -7.78 8.01
N VAL A 370 -11.23 -8.87 7.67
CA VAL A 370 -11.00 -9.36 6.29
C VAL A 370 -10.04 -8.53 5.43
N ASN A 371 -8.81 -9.03 5.25
CA ASN A 371 -7.96 -8.84 4.06
C ASN A 371 -8.17 -7.51 3.30
N ASP A 372 -7.92 -6.39 4.00
CA ASP A 372 -7.89 -5.00 3.54
C ASP A 372 -6.54 -4.43 4.01
N ASP A 373 -5.98 -3.39 3.37
CA ASP A 373 -4.66 -2.82 3.70
C ASP A 373 -4.39 -2.77 5.23
N ASP A 374 -3.52 -3.67 5.70
CA ASP A 374 -3.38 -3.89 7.13
C ASP A 374 -2.58 -2.77 7.79
N PHE A 375 -3.11 -2.25 8.90
CA PHE A 375 -2.34 -1.38 9.77
C PHE A 375 -1.16 -2.16 10.37
N VAL A 376 0.06 -1.81 9.99
CA VAL A 376 1.27 -2.51 10.43
C VAL A 376 1.79 -1.93 11.75
N ASP A 377 2.01 -0.62 11.78
CA ASP A 377 2.45 0.10 12.98
C ASP A 377 2.36 1.63 12.75
N VAL A 378 2.66 2.42 13.78
CA VAL A 378 2.69 3.88 13.71
C VAL A 378 3.83 4.46 14.54
N PHE A 379 4.48 5.49 14.00
CA PHE A 379 5.45 6.33 14.68
C PHE A 379 4.85 7.71 14.93
N TYR A 380 4.47 7.98 16.18
CA TYR A 380 3.92 9.27 16.57
C TYR A 380 5.00 10.33 16.75
N THR A 381 4.75 11.49 16.16
CA THR A 381 5.42 12.77 16.39
C THR A 381 6.92 12.68 16.16
N LEU A 382 7.30 12.17 14.99
CA LEU A 382 8.66 12.33 14.47
C LEU A 382 8.95 13.82 14.34
N MET A 383 10.10 14.25 14.85
CA MET A 383 10.48 15.66 14.92
C MET A 383 11.63 15.98 13.95
N GLN A 384 11.56 17.17 13.36
CA GLN A 384 12.63 17.72 12.54
C GLN A 384 13.94 17.80 13.33
N ASN A 385 15.07 17.56 12.64
CA ASN A 385 16.42 17.60 13.21
C ASN A 385 16.66 16.63 14.37
N THR A 386 15.82 15.60 14.53
CA THR A 386 15.93 14.60 15.60
C THR A 386 16.33 13.26 15.03
N SER A 387 17.34 12.64 15.64
CA SER A 387 17.73 11.25 15.36
C SER A 387 17.00 10.30 16.28
N TYR A 388 16.55 9.18 15.71
CA TYR A 388 15.90 8.09 16.42
C TYR A 388 16.67 6.81 16.10
N VAL A 389 17.06 6.04 17.11
CA VAL A 389 17.82 4.79 16.94
C VAL A 389 17.02 3.66 17.54
N ASP A 390 16.75 2.64 16.72
CA ASP A 390 15.94 1.47 17.10
C ASP A 390 14.66 1.87 17.84
N HIS A 391 13.98 2.87 17.31
CA HIS A 391 12.76 3.42 17.87
C HIS A 391 11.61 2.45 17.57
N PRO A 392 10.92 1.92 18.60
CA PRO A 392 9.77 1.06 18.37
C PRO A 392 8.56 1.88 17.90
N GLY A 393 7.80 1.31 16.98
CA GLY A 393 6.44 1.78 16.68
C GLY A 393 5.51 1.56 17.87
N ALA A 394 4.39 2.28 17.89
CA ALA A 394 3.45 2.25 19.01
C ALA A 394 2.71 0.90 19.14
N GLY A 395 2.47 0.22 18.03
CA GLY A 395 1.91 -1.14 17.98
C GLY A 395 2.93 -2.22 18.35
N GLY A 396 4.23 -1.92 18.22
CA GLY A 396 5.33 -2.81 18.63
C GLY A 396 5.68 -3.88 17.59
N ASN A 397 5.16 -3.78 16.37
CA ASN A 397 5.53 -4.67 15.26
C ASN A 397 6.79 -4.16 14.53
N ALA A 398 6.89 -2.84 14.35
CA ALA A 398 8.00 -2.20 13.65
C ALA A 398 9.04 -1.60 14.60
N VAL A 399 10.32 -1.71 14.22
CA VAL A 399 11.43 -0.98 14.85
C VAL A 399 12.23 -0.27 13.78
N ALA A 400 12.38 1.05 13.88
CA ALA A 400 13.00 1.88 12.85
C ALA A 400 14.04 2.87 13.40
N SER A 401 15.03 3.22 12.58
CA SER A 401 15.98 4.29 12.87
C SER A 401 15.87 5.42 11.84
N PHE A 402 15.80 6.65 12.32
CA PHE A 402 15.62 7.85 11.52
C PHE A 402 16.78 8.82 11.75
N ALA A 403 17.25 9.45 10.68
CA ALA A 403 18.31 10.45 10.73
C ALA A 403 17.90 11.74 10.00
N PRO A 404 18.17 12.93 10.56
CA PRO A 404 17.96 14.17 9.86
C PRO A 404 19.03 14.36 8.78
N VAL A 405 18.62 14.80 7.59
CA VAL A 405 19.52 15.11 6.48
C VAL A 405 19.15 16.47 5.89
N ILE A 406 20.17 17.25 5.56
CA ILE A 406 20.01 18.52 4.86
C ILE A 406 20.50 18.30 3.43
N ILE A 407 19.62 18.47 2.45
CA ILE A 407 19.94 18.36 1.03
C ILE A 407 20.19 19.78 0.52
N SER A 408 21.44 20.09 0.18
CA SER A 408 21.81 21.38 -0.39
C SER A 408 21.34 21.48 -1.86
N PRO A 409 20.98 22.68 -2.33
CA PRO A 409 20.80 22.92 -3.76
C PRO A 409 22.09 22.60 -4.53
N THR A 410 21.95 22.09 -5.75
CA THR A 410 23.07 22.01 -6.69
C THR A 410 23.55 23.42 -7.05
N GLU A 411 24.87 23.61 -7.04
CA GLU A 411 25.56 24.84 -7.46
C GLU A 411 25.37 25.16 -8.95
#